data_AF-A0A7C2LKP5-F1
#
_entry.id   AF-A0A7C2LKP5-F1
#
_cell.length_a   1.000
_cell.length_b   1.000
_cell.length_c   1.000
_cell.angle_alpha   90.00
_cell.angle_beta   90.00
_cell.angle_gamma   90.00
#
_symmetry.space_group_name_H-M   'P 1'
#
loop_
_entity.id
_entity.type
_entity.pdbx_description
1 polymer ?
#
loop_
_entity_poly.entity_id
_entity_poly.type
_entity_poly.pdbx_seq_one_letter_code
_entity_poly.pdbx_strand_id
1 'polypeptide(L)'
;MGAAGQRTGRRALYRHYRMRIPRAVYRIQFTPDFTFSDCADLVPYLSALGVSDIYASPVFSARPESSHGYDVTDPRIINPKLGGEEAFRDLLVRVRAAGMGWLQDIVPNHMAFHPDNSFLRDIFRRGPDSFFYRFFDIDWEAETSWGKGRVLAPFLGDNLQAVLDRNELVFVWTEDGFAVTYADRTWPLSFVSYPLILSLHPDTARPAQARFSAADGDALMKRMAKDNTTAGAVHTSLARLNAAGDQARSLRESVLAAQYFRLSHWERSRREINYRRFFSVNELIALRAEDRVVFEISHA
;
A
#
# COMPACT_ATOMS: atom_id res chain seq x y z
N MET A 1 45.72 54.03 18.84
CA MET A 1 44.58 53.11 18.61
C MET A 1 44.01 53.39 17.23
N GLY A 2 44.05 52.41 16.34
CA GLY A 2 43.61 52.58 14.94
C GLY A 2 44.26 51.53 14.04
N ALA A 3 43.94 50.26 14.26
CA ALA A 3 44.41 49.16 13.42
C ALA A 3 43.52 49.06 12.17
N ALA A 4 44.07 49.45 11.02
CA ALA A 4 43.51 49.16 9.71
C ALA A 4 43.77 47.68 9.37
N GLY A 5 42.80 46.84 9.68
CA GLY A 5 42.80 45.40 9.34
C GLY A 5 42.29 45.16 7.92
N GLN A 6 43.16 44.56 7.12
CA GLN A 6 42.96 44.08 5.74
C GLN A 6 41.60 43.39 5.52
N ARG A 7 40.85 43.85 4.50
CA ARG A 7 39.74 43.11 3.90
C ARG A 7 40.30 41.94 3.08
N THR A 8 40.50 40.78 3.71
CA THR A 8 40.82 39.53 3.03
C THR A 8 39.55 38.75 2.69
N GLY A 9 39.53 38.21 1.47
CA GLY A 9 38.37 37.64 0.80
C GLY A 9 37.65 36.52 1.56
N ARG A 10 36.34 36.71 1.76
CA ARG A 10 35.36 35.63 1.90
C ARG A 10 34.61 35.48 0.57
N ARG A 11 35.26 34.91 -0.46
CA ARG A 11 34.55 34.27 -1.58
C ARG A 11 34.64 32.76 -1.37
N ALA A 12 33.86 32.26 -0.42
CA ALA A 12 33.70 30.84 -0.20
C ALA A 12 32.63 30.29 -1.16
N LEU A 13 33.10 29.55 -2.17
CA LEU A 13 32.52 28.30 -2.70
C LEU A 13 30.99 28.26 -2.96
N TYR A 14 30.49 29.11 -3.86
CA TYR A 14 29.30 28.72 -4.63
C TYR A 14 29.76 27.82 -5.78
N ARG A 15 29.72 26.49 -5.57
CA ARG A 15 29.65 25.55 -6.70
C ARG A 15 28.47 26.03 -7.55
N HIS A 16 28.74 26.57 -8.73
CA HIS A 16 27.70 26.83 -9.71
C HIS A 16 27.06 25.48 -10.04
N TYR A 17 25.96 25.14 -9.36
CA TYR A 17 25.00 24.19 -9.90
C TYR A 17 24.51 24.84 -11.19
N ARG A 18 25.12 24.47 -12.32
CA ARG A 18 24.54 24.76 -13.62
C ARG A 18 23.20 24.04 -13.63
N MET A 19 22.12 24.81 -13.44
CA MET A 19 20.77 24.29 -13.58
C MET A 19 20.66 23.67 -14.98
N ARG A 20 20.35 22.37 -15.02
CA ARG A 20 20.07 21.66 -16.25
C ARG A 20 18.67 22.08 -16.70
N ILE A 21 18.59 22.80 -17.79
CA ILE A 21 17.31 23.14 -18.43
C ILE A 21 17.12 22.13 -19.57
N PRO A 22 16.09 21.27 -19.52
CA PRO A 22 15.81 20.35 -20.60
C PRO A 22 15.57 21.09 -21.92
N ARG A 23 16.23 20.63 -22.99
CA ARG A 23 16.07 21.17 -24.35
C ARG A 23 15.04 20.37 -25.15
N ALA A 24 15.03 19.05 -24.98
CA ALA A 24 14.10 18.12 -25.61
C ALA A 24 13.83 16.95 -24.66
N VAL A 25 12.57 16.79 -24.25
CA VAL A 25 12.13 15.71 -23.35
C VAL A 25 11.48 14.59 -24.14
N TYR A 26 11.80 13.34 -23.82
CA TYR A 26 11.17 12.16 -24.42
C TYR A 26 10.44 11.35 -23.35
N ARG A 27 9.13 11.17 -23.50
CA ARG A 27 8.31 10.42 -22.53
C ARG A 27 8.53 8.92 -22.69
N ILE A 28 8.93 8.26 -21.61
CA ILE A 28 9.03 6.81 -21.51
C ILE A 28 7.93 6.31 -20.59
N GLN A 29 7.15 5.36 -21.10
CA GLN A 29 6.12 4.63 -20.36
C GLN A 29 6.71 3.28 -19.94
N PHE A 30 7.06 3.15 -18.66
CA PHE A 30 7.53 1.89 -18.12
C PHE A 30 6.37 0.94 -17.84
N THR A 31 6.53 -0.30 -18.29
CA THR A 31 5.59 -1.40 -18.07
C THR A 31 6.39 -2.69 -17.86
N PRO A 32 5.79 -3.79 -17.40
CA PRO A 32 6.48 -5.09 -17.39
C PRO A 32 6.98 -5.54 -18.77
N ASP A 33 6.39 -5.05 -19.86
CA ASP A 33 6.80 -5.33 -21.25
C ASP A 33 7.83 -4.32 -21.78
N PHE A 34 8.12 -3.25 -21.03
CA PHE A 34 9.15 -2.24 -21.35
C PHE A 34 9.78 -1.72 -20.05
N THR A 35 10.86 -2.39 -19.63
CA THR A 35 11.50 -2.28 -18.32
C THR A 35 12.61 -1.22 -18.30
N PHE A 36 13.28 -1.07 -17.14
CA PHE A 36 14.46 -0.21 -17.04
C PHE A 36 15.61 -0.68 -17.92
N SER A 37 15.78 -2.01 -18.08
CA SER A 37 16.80 -2.59 -18.95
C SER A 37 16.53 -2.30 -20.43
N ASP A 38 15.28 -2.40 -20.87
CA ASP A 38 14.90 -2.07 -22.26
C ASP A 38 15.15 -0.58 -22.56
N CYS A 39 14.80 0.30 -21.61
CA CYS A 39 15.09 1.72 -21.74
C CYS A 39 16.60 2.00 -21.74
N ALA A 40 17.40 1.25 -20.97
CA ALA A 40 18.85 1.39 -20.91
C ALA A 40 19.51 1.09 -22.26
N ASP A 41 18.99 0.13 -23.01
CA ASP A 41 19.45 -0.20 -24.36
C ASP A 41 18.96 0.81 -25.40
N LEU A 42 17.88 1.55 -25.12
CA LEU A 42 17.37 2.63 -25.97
C LEU A 42 18.15 3.95 -25.82
N VAL A 43 18.89 4.16 -24.72
CA VAL A 43 19.61 5.42 -24.43
C VAL A 43 20.50 5.90 -25.59
N PRO A 44 21.34 5.06 -26.24
CA PRO A 44 22.19 5.51 -27.35
C PRO A 44 21.38 6.07 -28.52
N TYR A 45 20.24 5.45 -28.84
CA TYR A 45 19.33 5.92 -29.87
C TYR A 45 18.73 7.29 -29.50
N LEU A 46 18.24 7.47 -28.28
CA LEU A 46 17.66 8.73 -27.82
C LEU A 46 18.70 9.87 -27.85
N SER A 47 19.94 9.58 -27.45
CA SER A 47 21.05 10.53 -27.51
C SER A 47 21.35 10.95 -28.95
N ALA A 48 21.44 9.98 -29.88
CA ALA A 48 21.67 10.26 -31.30
C ALA A 48 20.52 11.04 -31.95
N LEU A 49 19.28 10.80 -31.52
CA LEU A 49 18.10 11.55 -31.93
C LEU A 49 18.12 13.02 -31.46
N GLY A 50 18.94 13.34 -30.46
CA GLY A 50 19.08 14.68 -29.89
C GLY A 50 18.21 14.94 -28.66
N VAL A 51 17.62 13.89 -28.06
CA VAL A 51 16.90 13.99 -26.79
C VAL A 51 17.87 14.43 -25.69
N SER A 52 17.49 15.44 -24.90
CA SER A 52 18.34 15.90 -23.79
C SER A 52 17.97 15.23 -22.47
N ASP A 53 16.70 14.89 -22.25
CA ASP A 53 16.21 14.39 -20.97
C ASP A 53 15.11 13.35 -21.19
N ILE A 54 15.14 12.27 -20.41
CA ILE A 54 14.05 11.31 -20.34
C ILE A 54 13.00 11.84 -19.37
N TYR A 55 11.75 11.90 -19.80
CA TYR A 55 10.60 12.08 -18.92
C TYR A 55 10.03 10.70 -18.61
N ALA A 56 10.27 10.20 -17.40
CA ALA A 56 9.87 8.86 -17.00
C ALA A 56 8.50 8.84 -16.34
N SER A 57 7.67 7.84 -16.68
CA SER A 57 6.49 7.48 -15.90
C SER A 57 6.83 7.12 -14.45
N PRO A 58 5.85 7.04 -13.53
CA PRO A 58 6.09 6.61 -12.16
C PRO A 58 6.86 5.28 -12.09
N VAL A 59 7.84 5.20 -11.19
CA VAL A 59 8.77 4.06 -11.07
C VAL A 59 8.61 3.26 -9.78
N PHE A 60 7.75 3.72 -8.87
CA PHE A 60 7.52 3.07 -7.59
C PHE A 60 6.60 1.86 -7.74
N SER A 61 6.61 0.99 -6.72
CA SER A 61 5.78 -0.20 -6.66
C SER A 61 4.31 0.20 -6.81
N ALA A 62 3.64 -0.51 -7.71
CA ALA A 62 2.24 -0.29 -8.06
C ALA A 62 1.48 -1.62 -7.96
N ARG A 63 0.17 -1.59 -8.23
CA ARG A 63 -0.64 -2.81 -8.22
C ARG A 63 -0.10 -3.86 -9.21
N PRO A 64 -0.31 -5.17 -8.94
CA PRO A 64 0.20 -6.24 -9.77
C PRO A 64 -0.16 -6.11 -11.26
N GLU A 65 -1.37 -5.67 -11.57
CA GLU A 65 -1.92 -5.51 -12.90
C GLU A 65 -1.63 -4.14 -13.54
N SER A 66 -0.86 -3.27 -12.87
CA SER A 66 -0.62 -1.90 -13.33
C SER A 66 0.20 -1.87 -14.62
N SER A 67 -0.31 -1.12 -15.59
CA SER A 67 0.37 -0.80 -16.86
C SER A 67 0.86 0.65 -16.93
N HIS A 68 0.74 1.42 -15.83
CA HIS A 68 1.00 2.87 -15.85
C HIS A 68 1.70 3.42 -14.59
N GLY A 69 1.64 2.72 -13.45
CA GLY A 69 2.36 3.08 -12.22
C GLY A 69 1.74 4.20 -11.36
N TYR A 70 0.55 4.70 -11.71
CA TYR A 70 -0.13 5.78 -10.95
C TYR A 70 -0.89 5.26 -9.71
N ASP A 71 -1.11 3.96 -9.65
CA ASP A 71 -1.72 3.21 -8.56
C ASP A 71 -0.64 2.63 -7.63
N VAL A 72 0.13 3.55 -7.04
CA VAL A 72 1.27 3.25 -6.16
C VAL A 72 0.82 2.49 -4.91
N THR A 73 1.51 1.39 -4.59
CA THR A 73 1.29 0.58 -3.39
C THR A 73 2.33 0.85 -2.30
N ASP A 74 3.55 1.22 -2.68
CA ASP A 74 4.60 1.67 -1.76
C ASP A 74 5.59 2.62 -2.47
N PRO A 75 5.64 3.92 -2.10
CA PRO A 75 6.52 4.90 -2.74
C PRO A 75 7.98 4.74 -2.29
N ARG A 76 8.29 3.84 -1.35
CA ARG A 76 9.65 3.59 -0.85
C ARG A 76 10.37 2.48 -1.61
N ILE A 77 9.66 1.82 -2.53
CA ILE A 77 10.16 0.63 -3.23
C ILE A 77 10.08 0.88 -4.73
N ILE A 78 11.22 0.91 -5.41
CA ILE A 78 11.25 0.90 -6.88
C ILE A 78 10.62 -0.40 -7.39
N ASN A 79 9.71 -0.30 -8.36
CA ASN A 79 8.87 -1.40 -8.79
C ASN A 79 9.70 -2.61 -9.25
N PRO A 80 9.63 -3.75 -8.54
CA PRO A 80 10.39 -4.95 -8.91
C PRO A 80 10.03 -5.47 -10.31
N LYS A 81 8.78 -5.25 -10.77
CA LYS A 81 8.32 -5.68 -12.10
C LYS A 81 8.96 -4.88 -13.25
N LEU A 82 9.54 -3.72 -12.97
CA LEU A 82 10.28 -2.91 -13.94
C LEU A 82 11.80 -3.24 -13.94
N GLY A 83 12.22 -4.22 -13.13
CA GLY A 83 13.63 -4.59 -12.91
C GLY A 83 14.19 -4.15 -11.55
N GLY A 84 13.40 -3.44 -10.75
CA GLY A 84 13.77 -3.04 -9.38
C GLY A 84 14.88 -2.00 -9.30
N GLU A 85 15.36 -1.76 -8.09
CA GLU A 85 16.26 -0.65 -7.79
C GLU A 85 17.64 -0.79 -8.46
N GLU A 86 18.15 -2.00 -8.64
CA GLU A 86 19.42 -2.24 -9.32
C GLU A 86 19.37 -1.84 -10.80
N ALA A 87 18.38 -2.33 -11.54
CA ALA A 87 18.20 -1.99 -12.95
C ALA A 87 17.91 -0.49 -13.13
N PHE A 88 17.16 0.11 -12.21
CA PHE A 88 16.92 1.55 -12.22
C PHE A 88 18.21 2.36 -12.07
N ARG A 89 19.10 1.96 -11.14
CA ARG A 89 20.41 2.60 -10.98
C ARG A 89 21.29 2.45 -12.23
N ASP A 90 21.33 1.26 -12.85
CA ASP A 90 22.08 1.05 -14.11
C ASP A 90 21.58 1.99 -15.22
N LEU A 91 20.26 2.08 -15.40
CA LEU A 91 19.65 3.01 -16.36
C LEU A 91 20.09 4.46 -16.12
N LEU A 92 20.05 4.94 -14.87
CA LEU A 92 20.47 6.31 -14.55
C LEU A 92 21.96 6.55 -14.83
N VAL A 93 22.83 5.54 -14.65
CA VAL A 93 24.24 5.61 -15.01
C VAL A 93 24.40 5.78 -16.53
N ARG A 94 23.68 4.99 -17.33
CA ARG A 94 23.73 5.07 -18.80
C ARG A 94 23.19 6.40 -19.33
N VAL A 95 22.06 6.87 -18.79
CA VAL A 95 21.50 8.20 -19.12
C VAL A 95 22.52 9.30 -18.85
N ARG A 96 23.20 9.25 -17.69
CA ARG A 96 24.23 10.23 -17.35
C ARG A 96 25.46 10.13 -18.27
N ALA A 97 25.90 8.92 -18.60
CA ALA A 97 27.03 8.68 -19.51
C ALA A 97 26.75 9.22 -20.93
N ALA A 98 25.50 9.17 -21.38
CA ALA A 98 25.04 9.78 -22.64
C ALA A 98 24.88 11.31 -22.58
N GLY A 99 25.23 11.95 -21.45
CA GLY A 99 25.04 13.38 -21.23
C GLY A 99 23.58 13.79 -21.08
N MET A 100 22.66 12.83 -20.99
CA MET A 100 21.22 13.04 -20.85
C MET A 100 20.82 13.27 -19.38
N GLY A 101 19.61 13.78 -19.16
CA GLY A 101 19.05 13.99 -17.82
C GLY A 101 17.75 13.23 -17.62
N TRP A 102 17.15 13.44 -16.46
CA TRP A 102 16.01 12.66 -15.97
C TRP A 102 14.98 13.57 -15.33
N LEU A 103 13.74 13.46 -15.80
CA LEU A 103 12.56 14.09 -15.23
C LEU A 103 11.62 12.97 -14.75
N GLN A 104 11.43 12.86 -13.44
CA GLN A 104 10.62 11.80 -12.84
C GLN A 104 9.19 12.28 -12.61
N ASP A 105 8.22 11.53 -13.14
CA ASP A 105 6.82 11.67 -12.78
C ASP A 105 6.55 11.10 -11.37
N ILE A 106 5.81 11.83 -10.54
CA ILE A 106 5.52 11.46 -9.14
C ILE A 106 4.03 11.62 -8.85
N VAL A 107 3.52 10.85 -7.87
CA VAL A 107 2.08 10.74 -7.57
C VAL A 107 1.81 11.10 -6.10
N PRO A 108 1.83 12.39 -5.73
CA PRO A 108 1.75 12.80 -4.32
C PRO A 108 0.33 12.80 -3.75
N ASN A 109 -0.69 12.79 -4.62
CA ASN A 109 -2.08 12.97 -4.17
C ASN A 109 -2.70 11.68 -3.62
N HIS A 110 -2.37 10.52 -4.18
CA HIS A 110 -3.12 9.28 -3.94
C HIS A 110 -2.23 8.06 -4.07
N MET A 111 -2.74 6.94 -3.55
CA MET A 111 -2.18 5.61 -3.66
C MET A 111 -3.28 4.59 -4.00
N ALA A 112 -2.88 3.38 -4.37
CA ALA A 112 -3.82 2.28 -4.59
C ALA A 112 -4.55 1.89 -3.30
N PHE A 113 -5.89 1.85 -3.34
CA PHE A 113 -6.70 1.14 -2.35
C PHE A 113 -6.69 -0.35 -2.69
N HIS A 114 -5.61 -1.01 -2.30
CA HIS A 114 -5.34 -2.40 -2.62
C HIS A 114 -4.73 -3.12 -1.41
N PRO A 115 -4.95 -4.43 -1.22
CA PRO A 115 -4.31 -5.17 -0.12
C PRO A 115 -2.78 -5.14 -0.12
N ASP A 116 -2.16 -4.98 -1.30
CA ASP A 116 -0.70 -4.86 -1.44
C ASP A 116 -0.16 -3.48 -1.03
N ASN A 117 -1.04 -2.49 -0.79
CA ASN A 117 -0.62 -1.21 -0.24
C ASN A 117 -0.16 -1.40 1.20
N SER A 118 1.15 -1.25 1.43
CA SER A 118 1.78 -1.59 2.70
C SER A 118 1.24 -0.78 3.88
N PHE A 119 0.83 0.47 3.64
CA PHE A 119 0.24 1.35 4.65
C PHE A 119 -1.19 0.93 4.99
N LEU A 120 -2.05 0.70 3.99
CA LEU A 120 -3.41 0.20 4.23
C LEU A 120 -3.39 -1.16 4.92
N ARG A 121 -2.46 -2.04 4.53
CA ARG A 121 -2.29 -3.36 5.13
C ARG A 121 -1.94 -3.27 6.62
N ASP A 122 -1.15 -2.28 7.03
CA ASP A 122 -0.85 -2.03 8.45
C ASP A 122 -2.07 -1.44 9.18
N ILE A 123 -2.75 -0.46 8.57
CA ILE A 123 -3.98 0.15 9.10
C ILE A 123 -5.08 -0.90 9.31
N PHE A 124 -5.29 -1.83 8.37
CA PHE A 124 -6.32 -2.85 8.51
C PHE A 124 -6.00 -3.89 9.57
N ARG A 125 -4.72 -4.14 9.83
CA ARG A 125 -4.29 -5.03 10.92
C ARG A 125 -4.45 -4.38 12.29
N ARG A 126 -3.97 -3.15 12.44
CA ARG A 126 -3.79 -2.47 13.73
C ARG A 126 -4.86 -1.43 14.06
N GLY A 127 -5.55 -0.90 13.07
CA GLY A 127 -6.54 0.17 13.22
C GLY A 127 -5.94 1.43 13.86
N PRO A 128 -6.58 2.01 14.89
CA PRO A 128 -6.08 3.20 15.58
C PRO A 128 -4.66 3.09 16.15
N ASP A 129 -4.17 1.87 16.39
CA ASP A 129 -2.80 1.62 16.87
C ASP A 129 -1.76 1.68 15.74
N SER A 130 -2.18 1.78 14.47
CA SER A 130 -1.28 1.95 13.33
C SER A 130 -0.64 3.33 13.36
N PHE A 131 0.69 3.38 13.15
CA PHE A 131 1.39 4.64 12.89
C PHE A 131 0.83 5.37 11.65
N PHE A 132 0.28 4.62 10.70
CA PHE A 132 -0.29 5.15 9.46
C PHE A 132 -1.80 5.42 9.56
N TYR A 133 -2.43 5.35 10.74
CA TYR A 133 -3.89 5.47 10.88
C TYR A 133 -4.48 6.75 10.25
N ARG A 134 -3.71 7.85 10.26
CA ARG A 134 -4.08 9.15 9.67
C ARG A 134 -3.33 9.50 8.38
N PHE A 135 -2.72 8.50 7.73
CA PHE A 135 -1.91 8.68 6.51
C PHE A 135 -2.77 9.01 5.28
N PHE A 136 -3.96 8.41 5.21
CA PHE A 136 -4.95 8.65 4.18
C PHE A 136 -6.05 9.59 4.67
N ASP A 137 -6.71 10.24 3.71
CA ASP A 137 -7.84 11.13 3.95
C ASP A 137 -9.14 10.32 4.09
N ILE A 138 -9.26 9.67 5.25
CA ILE A 138 -10.40 8.85 5.67
C ILE A 138 -11.16 9.59 6.76
N ASP A 139 -12.47 9.76 6.56
CA ASP A 139 -13.39 10.18 7.62
C ASP A 139 -13.80 8.97 8.45
N TRP A 140 -13.01 8.70 9.49
CA TRP A 140 -13.25 7.63 10.47
C TRP A 140 -14.48 7.89 11.35
N GLU A 141 -14.95 9.13 11.44
CA GLU A 141 -16.07 9.55 12.29
C GLU A 141 -17.39 9.68 11.51
N ALA A 142 -17.35 9.44 10.19
CA ALA A 142 -18.51 9.47 9.31
C ALA A 142 -19.67 8.64 9.88
N GLU A 143 -20.86 9.25 9.92
CA GLU A 143 -22.09 8.54 10.27
C GLU A 143 -22.54 7.69 9.09
N THR A 144 -22.26 6.40 9.16
CA THR A 144 -22.61 5.44 8.12
C THR A 144 -23.62 4.42 8.63
N SER A 145 -24.30 3.73 7.71
CA SER A 145 -25.21 2.63 8.06
C SER A 145 -24.49 1.42 8.67
N TRP A 146 -23.16 1.43 8.67
CA TRP A 146 -22.28 0.44 9.28
C TRP A 146 -21.45 1.07 10.41
N GLY A 147 -21.87 2.18 11.01
CA GLY A 147 -21.20 2.77 12.16
C GLY A 147 -19.82 3.38 11.87
N LYS A 148 -19.13 3.78 12.94
CA LYS A 148 -17.86 4.54 12.88
C LYS A 148 -16.63 3.65 12.97
N GLY A 149 -15.45 4.23 12.73
CA GLY A 149 -14.16 3.58 12.94
C GLY A 149 -13.79 2.55 11.87
N ARG A 150 -14.45 2.58 10.71
CA ARG A 150 -14.13 1.72 9.56
C ARG A 150 -14.07 2.52 8.27
N VAL A 151 -13.40 1.98 7.27
CA VAL A 151 -13.37 2.53 5.90
C VAL A 151 -14.14 1.62 4.94
N LEU A 152 -14.93 2.22 4.04
CA LEU A 152 -15.62 1.45 3.01
C LEU A 152 -14.61 0.82 2.03
N ALA A 153 -14.72 -0.49 1.79
CA ALA A 153 -13.94 -1.22 0.79
C ALA A 153 -14.91 -1.75 -0.30
N PRO A 154 -15.24 -0.93 -1.32
CA PRO A 154 -16.28 -1.21 -2.30
C PRO A 154 -15.75 -2.08 -3.45
N PHE A 155 -15.32 -3.30 -3.14
CA PHE A 155 -14.65 -4.21 -4.10
C PHE A 155 -15.37 -5.54 -4.32
N LEU A 156 -16.57 -5.72 -3.75
CA LEU A 156 -17.39 -6.90 -4.00
C LEU A 156 -18.20 -6.73 -5.30
N GLY A 157 -18.34 -7.82 -6.05
CA GLY A 157 -19.20 -7.89 -7.24
C GLY A 157 -20.69 -7.97 -6.93
N ASP A 158 -21.06 -8.20 -5.67
CA ASP A 158 -22.44 -8.22 -5.17
C ASP A 158 -22.48 -7.71 -3.72
N ASN A 159 -23.66 -7.63 -3.12
CA ASN A 159 -23.81 -7.32 -1.71
C ASN A 159 -23.15 -8.40 -0.82
N LEU A 160 -22.67 -7.98 0.35
CA LEU A 160 -21.90 -8.85 1.24
C LEU A 160 -22.67 -10.13 1.64
N GLN A 161 -24.00 -10.06 1.78
CA GLN A 161 -24.77 -11.22 2.18
C GLN A 161 -24.83 -12.29 1.10
N ALA A 162 -25.09 -11.89 -0.15
CA ALA A 162 -25.05 -12.82 -1.28
C ALA A 162 -23.66 -13.44 -1.48
N VAL A 163 -22.59 -12.66 -1.31
CA VAL A 163 -21.20 -13.13 -1.36
C VAL A 163 -20.91 -14.18 -0.27
N LEU A 164 -21.40 -13.97 0.96
CA LEU A 164 -21.29 -14.93 2.06
C LEU A 164 -22.10 -16.20 1.81
N ASP A 165 -23.32 -16.06 1.31
CA ASP A 165 -24.22 -17.18 0.98
C ASP A 165 -23.64 -18.09 -0.10
N ARG A 166 -22.90 -17.51 -1.06
CA ARG A 166 -22.20 -18.25 -2.12
C ARG A 166 -20.83 -18.79 -1.69
N ASN A 167 -20.40 -18.55 -0.44
CA ASN A 167 -19.09 -18.94 0.08
C ASN A 167 -17.89 -18.41 -0.76
N GLU A 168 -18.04 -17.23 -1.35
CA GLU A 168 -16.99 -16.60 -2.18
C GLU A 168 -15.87 -15.94 -1.35
N LEU A 169 -16.05 -15.83 -0.03
CA LEU A 169 -15.04 -15.34 0.90
C LEU A 169 -14.33 -16.52 1.57
N VAL A 170 -13.05 -16.67 1.26
CA VAL A 170 -12.20 -17.75 1.76
C VAL A 170 -11.22 -17.18 2.79
N PHE A 171 -11.30 -17.65 4.03
CA PHE A 171 -10.41 -17.25 5.11
C PHE A 171 -9.12 -18.07 5.04
N VAL A 172 -7.97 -17.41 5.10
CA VAL A 172 -6.66 -18.03 4.90
C VAL A 172 -5.66 -17.55 5.95
N TRP A 173 -4.55 -18.28 6.05
CA TRP A 173 -3.36 -17.86 6.78
C TRP A 173 -2.25 -17.54 5.78
N THR A 174 -1.64 -16.37 5.91
CA THR A 174 -0.50 -15.91 5.09
C THR A 174 0.71 -15.64 5.97
N GLU A 175 1.83 -15.25 5.37
CA GLU A 175 3.00 -14.76 6.14
C GLU A 175 2.67 -13.53 7.02
N ASP A 176 1.64 -12.77 6.61
CA ASP A 176 1.16 -11.57 7.29
C ASP A 176 0.07 -11.84 8.34
N GLY A 177 -0.36 -13.11 8.47
CA GLY A 177 -1.34 -13.59 9.44
C GLY A 177 -2.69 -13.98 8.83
N PHE A 178 -3.76 -13.85 9.60
CA PHE A 178 -5.10 -14.18 9.10
C PHE A 178 -5.54 -13.18 8.03
N ALA A 179 -6.15 -13.69 6.97
CA ALA A 179 -6.67 -12.89 5.86
C ALA A 179 -7.98 -13.47 5.33
N VAL A 180 -8.69 -12.68 4.53
CA VAL A 180 -9.86 -13.11 3.77
C VAL A 180 -9.66 -12.80 2.28
N THR A 181 -9.78 -13.84 1.46
CA THR A 181 -9.67 -13.76 0.00
C THR A 181 -11.05 -13.64 -0.62
N TYR A 182 -11.18 -12.66 -1.53
CA TYR A 182 -12.31 -12.50 -2.44
C TYR A 182 -11.75 -12.35 -3.85
N ALA A 183 -12.15 -13.25 -4.77
CA ALA A 183 -11.57 -13.32 -6.11
C ALA A 183 -10.03 -13.35 -6.06
N ASP A 184 -9.36 -12.36 -6.63
CA ASP A 184 -7.91 -12.20 -6.70
C ASP A 184 -7.30 -11.40 -5.53
N ARG A 185 -8.12 -10.88 -4.61
CA ARG A 185 -7.67 -9.98 -3.54
C ARG A 185 -7.71 -10.65 -2.18
N THR A 186 -6.59 -10.58 -1.46
CA THR A 186 -6.45 -11.14 -0.10
C THR A 186 -6.31 -10.03 0.93
N TRP A 187 -7.37 -9.73 1.67
CA TRP A 187 -7.43 -8.65 2.65
C TRP A 187 -6.95 -9.12 4.02
N PRO A 188 -6.01 -8.42 4.68
CA PRO A 188 -5.56 -8.81 6.01
C PRO A 188 -6.70 -8.65 7.02
N LEU A 189 -6.80 -9.55 7.99
CA LEU A 189 -7.71 -9.40 9.10
C LEU A 189 -7.04 -8.66 10.26
N SER A 190 -7.83 -7.88 10.97
CA SER A 190 -7.39 -7.14 12.14
C SER A 190 -7.01 -8.07 13.28
N PHE A 191 -5.96 -7.70 14.00
CA PHE A 191 -5.53 -8.37 15.22
C PHE A 191 -6.67 -8.48 16.25
N VAL A 192 -7.58 -7.51 16.32
CA VAL A 192 -8.71 -7.56 17.25
C VAL A 192 -9.64 -8.76 17.01
N SER A 193 -9.62 -9.33 15.80
CA SER A 193 -10.40 -10.52 15.43
C SER A 193 -9.70 -11.85 15.68
N TYR A 194 -8.39 -11.85 15.95
CA TYR A 194 -7.61 -13.08 16.15
C TYR A 194 -8.10 -13.91 17.34
N PRO A 195 -8.43 -13.32 18.51
CA PRO A 195 -9.04 -14.06 19.62
C PRO A 195 -10.31 -14.81 19.23
N LEU A 196 -11.19 -14.15 18.48
CA LEU A 196 -12.44 -14.74 18.00
C LEU A 196 -12.15 -15.93 17.10
N ILE A 197 -11.25 -15.76 16.13
CA ILE A 197 -10.86 -16.81 15.18
C ILE A 197 -10.22 -18.00 15.92
N LEU A 198 -9.21 -17.74 16.76
CA LEU A 198 -8.50 -18.80 17.46
C LEU A 198 -9.39 -19.56 18.45
N SER A 199 -10.36 -18.88 19.08
CA SER A 199 -11.34 -19.53 19.98
C SER A 199 -12.25 -20.55 19.30
N LEU A 200 -12.21 -20.63 17.95
CA LEU A 200 -12.88 -21.68 17.21
C LEU A 200 -12.13 -23.02 17.33
N HIS A 201 -10.91 -23.08 17.84
CA HIS A 201 -10.27 -24.34 18.18
C HIS A 201 -10.84 -24.90 19.52
N PRO A 202 -11.27 -26.17 19.59
CA PRO A 202 -11.96 -26.72 20.77
C PRO A 202 -11.18 -26.59 22.09
N ASP A 203 -9.85 -26.70 22.05
CA ASP A 203 -9.00 -26.65 23.25
C ASP A 203 -8.49 -25.25 23.59
N THR A 204 -8.84 -24.23 22.81
CA THR A 204 -8.50 -22.85 23.16
C THR A 204 -9.60 -22.26 24.03
N ALA A 205 -9.28 -21.97 25.29
CA ALA A 205 -10.17 -21.18 26.12
C ALA A 205 -10.46 -19.84 25.41
N ARG A 206 -11.74 -19.44 25.35
CA ARG A 206 -12.08 -18.08 24.91
C ARG A 206 -11.30 -17.12 25.81
N PRO A 207 -10.42 -16.26 25.27
CA PRO A 207 -9.77 -15.27 26.11
C PRO A 207 -10.89 -14.44 26.76
N ALA A 208 -10.79 -14.28 28.08
CA ALA A 208 -11.58 -13.28 28.79
C ALA A 208 -11.38 -11.92 28.08
N GLN A 209 -12.40 -11.07 28.12
CA GLN A 209 -12.61 -9.83 27.35
C GLN A 209 -11.51 -8.73 27.53
N ALA A 210 -10.23 -9.10 27.58
CA ALA A 210 -9.13 -8.18 27.40
C ALA A 210 -9.14 -7.71 25.94
N ARG A 211 -9.03 -6.40 25.77
CA ARG A 211 -8.85 -5.77 24.46
C ARG A 211 -7.55 -6.32 23.85
N PHE A 212 -7.68 -7.12 22.79
CA PHE A 212 -6.51 -7.63 22.07
C PHE A 212 -5.92 -6.50 21.22
N SER A 213 -4.77 -5.98 21.65
CA SER A 213 -4.12 -4.83 21.05
C SER A 213 -3.30 -5.20 19.82
N ALA A 214 -2.82 -4.20 19.08
CA ALA A 214 -1.86 -4.46 18.01
C ALA A 214 -0.55 -5.10 18.50
N ALA A 215 -0.10 -4.75 19.71
CA ALA A 215 1.10 -5.33 20.31
C ALA A 215 0.92 -6.82 20.65
N ASP A 216 -0.28 -7.21 21.11
CA ASP A 216 -0.62 -8.63 21.34
C ASP A 216 -0.62 -9.41 20.02
N GLY A 217 -1.13 -8.79 18.95
CA GLY A 217 -1.06 -9.32 17.58
C GLY A 217 0.37 -9.58 17.14
N ASP A 218 1.27 -8.61 17.30
CA ASP A 218 2.69 -8.78 16.96
C ASP A 218 3.37 -9.88 17.77
N ALA A 219 3.11 -9.92 19.07
CA ALA A 219 3.66 -10.95 19.96
C ALA A 219 3.17 -12.35 19.56
N LEU A 220 1.89 -12.46 19.21
CA LEU A 220 1.29 -13.70 18.72
C LEU A 220 1.92 -14.12 17.38
N MET A 221 2.03 -13.22 16.40
CA MET A 221 2.67 -13.52 15.11
C MET A 221 4.11 -14.04 15.30
N LYS A 222 4.90 -13.40 16.18
CA LYS A 222 6.27 -13.84 16.51
C LYS A 222 6.33 -15.21 17.17
N ARG A 223 5.36 -15.53 18.04
CA ARG A 223 5.27 -16.84 18.69
C ARG A 223 4.90 -17.91 17.67
N MET A 224 3.97 -17.62 16.77
CA MET A 224 3.47 -18.54 15.74
C MET A 224 4.53 -18.91 14.71
N ALA A 225 5.45 -18.00 14.39
CA ALA A 225 6.59 -18.30 13.53
C ALA A 225 7.56 -19.36 14.13
N LYS A 226 7.41 -19.73 15.41
CA LYS A 226 8.31 -20.65 16.13
C LYS A 226 7.65 -21.93 16.63
N ASP A 227 6.32 -22.06 16.56
CA ASP A 227 5.56 -23.13 17.23
C ASP A 227 4.53 -23.82 16.31
N ASN A 228 4.69 -25.14 16.13
CA ASN A 228 3.80 -25.98 15.34
C ASN A 228 2.43 -26.22 16.00
N THR A 229 2.31 -26.10 17.32
CA THR A 229 1.04 -26.30 18.05
C THR A 229 0.03 -25.22 17.67
N THR A 230 0.50 -23.98 17.57
CA THR A 230 -0.34 -22.86 17.15
C THR A 230 -0.77 -22.99 15.67
N ALA A 231 0.00 -23.69 14.82
CA ALA A 231 -0.39 -23.97 13.43
C ALA A 231 -1.62 -24.90 13.33
N GLY A 232 -1.75 -25.88 14.24
CA GLY A 232 -2.94 -26.75 14.30
C GLY A 232 -4.22 -25.99 14.69
N ALA A 233 -4.09 -25.03 15.61
CA ALA A 233 -5.19 -24.15 16.01
C ALA A 233 -5.68 -23.25 14.86
N VAL A 234 -4.74 -22.68 14.09
CA VAL A 234 -5.05 -21.91 12.86
C VAL A 234 -5.80 -22.77 11.86
N HIS A 235 -5.27 -23.94 11.52
CA HIS A 235 -5.85 -24.80 10.50
C HIS A 235 -7.30 -25.18 10.85
N THR A 236 -7.54 -25.61 12.09
CA THR A 236 -8.88 -25.99 12.56
C THR A 236 -9.83 -24.79 12.56
N SER A 237 -9.37 -23.61 12.98
CA SER A 237 -10.18 -22.40 13.02
C SER A 237 -10.59 -21.94 11.62
N LEU A 238 -9.65 -21.98 10.66
CA LEU A 238 -9.92 -21.70 9.25
C LEU A 238 -10.88 -22.72 8.63
N ALA A 239 -10.72 -24.01 8.94
CA ALA A 239 -11.64 -25.04 8.46
C ALA A 239 -13.08 -24.78 8.93
N ARG A 240 -13.26 -24.29 10.17
CA ARG A 240 -14.58 -23.91 10.70
C ARG A 240 -15.15 -22.64 10.05
N LEU A 241 -14.30 -21.64 9.78
CA LEU A 241 -14.74 -20.42 9.08
C LEU A 241 -15.15 -20.70 7.63
N ASN A 242 -14.42 -21.57 6.95
CA ASN A 242 -14.66 -21.92 5.55
C ASN A 242 -15.67 -23.06 5.36
N ALA A 243 -16.22 -23.62 6.44
CA ALA A 243 -17.26 -24.63 6.36
C ALA A 243 -18.55 -24.06 5.73
N ALA A 244 -19.37 -24.94 5.16
CA ALA A 244 -20.69 -24.58 4.67
C ALA A 244 -21.71 -24.46 5.82
N GLY A 245 -22.81 -23.76 5.56
CA GLY A 245 -23.96 -23.66 6.46
C GLY A 245 -24.02 -22.38 7.31
N ASP A 246 -25.17 -22.18 7.94
CA ASP A 246 -25.52 -20.92 8.62
C ASP A 246 -24.62 -20.60 9.81
N GLN A 247 -24.15 -21.61 10.52
CA GLN A 247 -23.24 -21.42 11.65
C GLN A 247 -21.90 -20.82 11.17
N ALA A 248 -21.29 -21.39 10.13
CA ALA A 248 -20.05 -20.88 9.56
C ALA A 248 -20.24 -19.51 8.90
N ARG A 249 -21.40 -19.26 8.26
CA ARG A 249 -21.77 -17.93 7.79
C ARG A 249 -21.78 -16.90 8.92
N SER A 250 -22.47 -17.18 10.02
CA SER A 250 -22.57 -16.26 11.17
C SER A 250 -21.19 -16.00 11.81
N LEU A 251 -20.30 -17.00 11.83
CA LEU A 251 -18.91 -16.82 12.27
C LEU A 251 -18.16 -15.86 11.34
N ARG A 252 -18.26 -16.03 10.02
CA ARG A 252 -17.63 -15.14 9.04
C ARG A 252 -18.16 -13.72 9.14
N GLU A 253 -19.46 -13.53 9.31
CA GLU A 253 -20.07 -12.21 9.58
C GLU A 253 -19.48 -11.55 10.82
N SER A 254 -19.34 -12.32 11.91
CA SER A 254 -18.77 -11.83 13.17
C SER A 254 -17.31 -11.40 13.01
N VAL A 255 -16.51 -12.19 12.28
CA VAL A 255 -15.11 -11.83 11.97
C VAL A 255 -15.08 -10.58 11.10
N LEU A 256 -15.87 -10.50 10.04
CA LEU A 256 -15.92 -9.33 9.15
C LEU A 256 -16.44 -8.06 9.85
N ALA A 257 -17.32 -8.20 10.84
CA ALA A 257 -17.81 -7.08 11.64
C ALA A 257 -16.72 -6.44 12.51
N ALA A 258 -15.69 -7.21 12.90
CA ALA A 258 -14.57 -6.76 13.72
C ALA A 258 -13.44 -6.06 12.92
N GLN A 259 -13.58 -5.92 11.60
CA GLN A 259 -12.54 -5.35 10.75
C GLN A 259 -12.60 -3.82 10.69
N TYR A 260 -11.45 -3.17 10.47
CA TYR A 260 -11.34 -1.72 10.24
C TYR A 260 -11.70 -1.30 8.81
N PHE A 261 -12.06 -2.26 7.96
CA PHE A 261 -12.63 -2.02 6.63
C PHE A 261 -13.99 -2.71 6.51
N ARG A 262 -14.83 -2.21 5.62
CA ARG A 262 -16.15 -2.78 5.31
C ARG A 262 -16.20 -3.19 3.85
N LEU A 263 -16.02 -4.49 3.58
CA LEU A 263 -16.27 -5.04 2.24
C LEU A 263 -17.72 -4.78 1.84
N SER A 264 -17.90 -4.30 0.62
CA SER A 264 -19.21 -3.93 0.11
C SER A 264 -19.28 -3.98 -1.42
N HIS A 265 -20.50 -4.03 -1.95
CA HIS A 265 -20.75 -3.91 -3.38
C HIS A 265 -20.20 -2.59 -3.91
N TRP A 266 -19.55 -2.63 -5.06
CA TRP A 266 -18.83 -1.49 -5.63
C TRP A 266 -19.69 -0.22 -5.82
N GLU A 267 -20.99 -0.37 -6.09
CA GLU A 267 -21.89 0.78 -6.29
C GLU A 267 -22.19 1.57 -5.01
N ARG A 268 -21.98 0.99 -3.81
CA ARG A 268 -22.23 1.71 -2.55
C ARG A 268 -21.33 2.93 -2.39
N SER A 269 -20.17 2.97 -3.06
CA SER A 269 -19.28 4.13 -3.06
C SER A 269 -19.90 5.40 -3.66
N ARG A 270 -21.03 5.29 -4.38
CA ARG A 270 -21.75 6.48 -4.90
C ARG A 270 -22.43 7.30 -3.80
N ARG A 271 -22.68 6.71 -2.63
CA ARG A 271 -23.45 7.35 -1.54
C ARG A 271 -22.78 7.27 -0.18
N GLU A 272 -21.98 6.23 0.06
CA GLU A 272 -21.47 5.91 1.40
C GLU A 272 -19.94 5.95 1.51
N ILE A 273 -19.26 6.48 0.50
CA ILE A 273 -17.80 6.59 0.52
C ILE A 273 -17.38 7.53 1.66
N ASN A 274 -16.42 7.08 2.48
CA ASN A 274 -15.92 7.86 3.62
C ASN A 274 -14.41 8.15 3.52
N TYR A 275 -13.86 8.19 2.32
CA TYR A 275 -12.50 8.61 2.07
C TYR A 275 -12.43 9.43 0.78
N ARG A 276 -11.49 10.37 0.71
CA ARG A 276 -11.26 11.14 -0.52
C ARG A 276 -10.59 10.25 -1.56
N ARG A 277 -11.12 10.30 -2.79
CA ARG A 277 -10.64 9.55 -3.95
C ARG A 277 -9.91 10.46 -4.93
N PHE A 278 -9.16 9.86 -5.85
CA PHE A 278 -8.84 10.53 -7.11
C PHE A 278 -10.05 10.41 -8.06
N PHE A 279 -10.69 11.54 -8.34
CA PHE A 279 -11.98 11.58 -9.04
C PHE A 279 -13.00 10.61 -8.41
N SER A 280 -13.64 9.75 -9.21
CA SER A 280 -14.58 8.73 -8.77
C SER A 280 -13.99 7.32 -8.76
N VAL A 281 -12.66 7.17 -8.83
CA VAL A 281 -11.98 5.87 -8.90
C VAL A 281 -11.87 5.27 -7.49
N ASN A 282 -12.56 4.16 -7.24
CA ASN A 282 -12.60 3.49 -5.93
C ASN A 282 -11.22 2.91 -5.53
N GLU A 283 -10.40 2.58 -6.52
CA GLU A 283 -9.09 1.95 -6.35
C GLU A 283 -8.01 2.98 -5.99
N LEU A 284 -8.32 4.28 -5.89
CA LEU A 284 -7.34 5.33 -5.61
C LEU A 284 -7.76 6.14 -4.38
N ILE A 285 -7.09 5.88 -3.25
CA ILE A 285 -7.30 6.57 -1.98
C ILE A 285 -6.33 7.73 -1.82
N ALA A 286 -6.83 8.89 -1.41
CA ALA A 286 -6.02 10.08 -1.30
C ALA A 286 -5.16 10.10 -0.02
N LEU A 287 -3.93 10.59 -0.19
CA LEU A 287 -3.01 10.91 0.90
C LEU A 287 -3.37 12.25 1.54
N ARG A 288 -3.00 12.39 2.80
CA ARG A 288 -2.95 13.67 3.51
C ARG A 288 -1.59 14.33 3.36
N ALA A 289 -1.20 14.61 2.11
CA ALA A 289 0.13 15.13 1.77
C ALA A 289 0.44 16.52 2.37
N GLU A 290 -0.58 17.22 2.88
CA GLU A 290 -0.41 18.44 3.67
C GLU A 290 0.22 18.18 5.05
N ASP A 291 0.11 16.95 5.58
CA ASP A 291 0.78 16.54 6.81
C ASP A 291 2.26 16.27 6.52
N ARG A 292 3.14 16.92 7.30
CA ARG A 292 4.58 16.84 7.11
C ARG A 292 5.12 15.41 7.22
N VAL A 293 4.59 14.60 8.13
CA VAL A 293 5.05 13.21 8.31
C VAL A 293 4.64 12.37 7.10
N VAL A 294 3.43 12.57 6.58
CA VAL A 294 2.95 11.91 5.37
C VAL A 294 3.80 12.32 4.16
N PHE A 295 4.09 13.61 4.02
CA PHE A 295 4.96 14.12 2.97
C PHE A 295 6.36 13.50 3.02
N GLU A 296 7.03 13.54 4.19
CA GLU A 296 8.39 13.02 4.37
C GLU A 296 8.46 11.51 4.05
N ILE A 297 7.47 10.71 4.46
CA ILE A 297 7.45 9.27 4.20
C ILE A 297 7.15 8.94 2.74
N SER A 298 6.25 9.68 2.10
CA SER A 298 5.88 9.46 0.71
C SER A 298 6.92 9.96 -0.30
N HIS A 299 7.90 10.74 0.15
CA HIS A 299 8.99 11.30 -0.66
C HIS A 299 10.39 10.92 -0.15
N ALA A 300 10.50 9.86 0.66
CA ALA A 300 11.74 9.40 1.29
C ALA A 300 12.75 8.79 0.30
#